data_AF-A0A840V0Z8-F1
#
_entry.id   AF-A0A840V0Z8-F1
#
_cell.length_a   1.000
_cell.length_b   1.000
_cell.length_c   1.000
_cell.angle_alpha   90.00
_cell.angle_beta   90.00
_cell.angle_gamma   90.00
#
_symmetry.space_group_name_H-M   'P 1'
#
loop_
_entity.id
_entity.type
_entity.pdbx_description
1 polymer ?
#
loop_
_entity_poly.entity_id
_entity_poly.type
_entity_poly.pdbx_seq_one_letter_code
_entity_poly.pdbx_strand_id
1 'polypeptide(L)'
;MKFAFVLSFSLGLPTLGHAALLAHVATTLGDITVDLQYAAAPKTVANFITLAQGTRAHLDPTSGTLSHTPYYVGESFFRVVNDTTFKIAQTGSGTGTNSGGPGFTFPDEFAPSLRHGPYMLSMANSGPNSNGSQIFFVGNSTPSHLDDVHTIFGLIPDSASRAVIDAIHAAGSNGSSITAITFERTDAAAEAFDEFAQGLPEVTPATATLAVTPGENVDLLPSPPLQPGEFLSIQRSTDLAVWADHLSLYAGPEDLPVETVQTESPSPPSQAFYRITRVTYPEALAPGSLANRTLVVLLPDTSDSVTLTFDATGTGGTCDYTGSNTSGTLTYVDYAPSAYGMSLVFSSTNVIPLNILGSFDSETDGTLIGRHSLYGWSNSAWTSLGSSTLTLSH
;
A
#
# COMPACT_ATOMS: atom_id res chain seq x y z
N MET A 1 13.65 -32.51 -59.34
CA MET A 1 13.30 -31.39 -58.46
C MET A 1 14.40 -31.26 -57.41
N LYS A 2 15.20 -30.20 -57.47
CA LYS A 2 16.21 -29.86 -56.44
C LYS A 2 15.54 -28.90 -55.46
N PHE A 3 15.36 -29.32 -54.21
CA PHE A 3 14.94 -28.42 -53.13
C PHE A 3 16.18 -27.73 -52.58
N ALA A 4 16.24 -26.41 -52.70
CA ALA A 4 17.24 -25.58 -52.03
C ALA A 4 16.68 -25.19 -50.66
N PHE A 5 17.29 -25.69 -49.59
CA PHE A 5 17.11 -25.14 -48.25
C PHE A 5 17.93 -23.86 -48.15
N VAL A 6 17.27 -22.72 -48.00
CA VAL A 6 17.91 -21.46 -47.61
C VAL A 6 17.88 -21.43 -46.08
N LEU A 7 19.01 -21.72 -45.44
CA LEU A 7 19.22 -21.40 -44.04
C LEU A 7 19.51 -19.90 -43.94
N SER A 8 18.53 -19.12 -43.48
CA SER A 8 18.79 -17.76 -43.01
C SER A 8 19.39 -17.86 -41.60
N PHE A 9 20.71 -17.65 -41.50
CA PHE A 9 21.35 -17.34 -40.22
C PHE A 9 21.08 -15.87 -39.90
N SER A 10 20.13 -15.58 -39.01
CA SER A 10 20.15 -14.31 -38.29
C SER A 10 21.28 -14.40 -37.27
N LEU A 11 22.38 -13.71 -37.52
CA LEU A 11 23.37 -13.39 -36.49
C LEU A 11 22.68 -12.45 -35.49
N GLY A 12 22.03 -13.03 -34.48
CA GLY A 12 21.73 -12.29 -33.26
C GLY A 12 23.07 -11.84 -32.67
N LEU A 13 23.26 -10.54 -32.54
CA LEU A 13 24.32 -10.05 -31.66
C LEU A 13 24.03 -10.65 -30.28
N PRO A 14 25.02 -11.21 -29.57
CA PRO A 14 24.85 -11.46 -28.15
C PRO A 14 24.72 -10.08 -27.51
N THR A 15 23.52 -9.70 -27.11
CA THR A 15 23.41 -8.76 -25.99
C THR A 15 24.16 -9.45 -24.87
N LEU A 16 25.24 -8.83 -24.39
CA LEU A 16 25.85 -9.21 -23.12
C LEU A 16 24.76 -8.95 -22.07
N GLY A 17 23.87 -9.92 -21.89
CA GLY A 17 22.74 -9.83 -20.99
C GLY A 17 23.29 -9.67 -19.58
N HIS A 18 23.03 -8.52 -18.97
CA HIS A 18 23.14 -8.44 -17.53
C HIS A 18 22.18 -9.49 -16.93
N ALA A 19 22.68 -10.24 -15.96
CA ALA A 19 21.89 -11.14 -15.12
C ALA A 19 20.73 -10.34 -14.50
N ALA A 20 19.50 -10.67 -14.87
CA ALA A 20 18.33 -9.84 -14.61
C ALA A 20 17.03 -10.63 -14.53
N LEU A 21 16.07 -10.05 -13.82
CA LEU A 21 14.65 -10.39 -13.86
C LEU A 21 13.95 -9.25 -14.60
N LEU A 22 13.57 -9.49 -15.86
CA LEU A 22 12.98 -8.48 -16.73
C LEU A 22 11.47 -8.60 -16.75
N ALA A 23 10.78 -7.47 -16.76
CA ALA A 23 9.37 -7.37 -17.11
C ALA A 23 9.21 -6.67 -18.46
N HIS A 24 8.45 -7.28 -19.38
CA HIS A 24 8.03 -6.66 -20.62
C HIS A 24 6.59 -6.21 -20.49
N VAL A 25 6.40 -4.90 -20.35
CA VAL A 25 5.10 -4.25 -20.22
C VAL A 25 4.68 -3.78 -21.62
N ALA A 26 3.79 -4.53 -22.26
CA ALA A 26 3.19 -4.14 -23.53
C ALA A 26 2.11 -3.08 -23.28
N THR A 27 2.16 -2.01 -24.07
CA THR A 27 1.16 -0.93 -24.01
C THR A 27 0.58 -0.65 -25.39
N THR A 28 -0.49 0.14 -25.45
CA THR A 28 -1.03 0.62 -26.73
C THR A 28 -0.07 1.52 -27.53
N LEU A 29 1.01 2.01 -26.91
CA LEU A 29 2.02 2.87 -27.56
C LEU A 29 3.38 2.16 -27.79
N GLY A 30 3.49 0.87 -27.45
CA GLY A 30 4.72 0.08 -27.59
C GLY A 30 5.08 -0.66 -26.31
N ASP A 31 6.21 -1.37 -26.35
CA ASP A 31 6.66 -2.24 -25.27
C ASP A 31 7.73 -1.54 -24.42
N ILE A 32 7.64 -1.72 -23.10
CA ILE A 32 8.61 -1.21 -22.13
C ILE A 32 9.27 -2.41 -21.45
N THR A 33 10.58 -2.53 -21.57
CA THR A 33 11.38 -3.49 -20.80
C THR A 33 11.86 -2.83 -19.51
N VAL A 34 11.62 -3.50 -18.39
CA VAL A 34 12.00 -3.06 -17.04
C VAL A 34 12.91 -4.10 -16.42
N ASP A 35 14.06 -3.68 -15.93
CA ASP A 35 14.98 -4.49 -15.13
C ASP A 35 14.60 -4.39 -13.64
N LEU A 36 13.98 -5.44 -13.10
CA LEU A 36 13.41 -5.47 -11.76
C LEU A 36 14.50 -5.68 -10.70
N GLN A 37 14.53 -4.79 -9.72
CA GLN A 37 15.56 -4.75 -8.67
C GLN A 37 15.20 -5.68 -7.50
N TYR A 38 15.00 -6.97 -7.76
CA TYR A 38 14.48 -7.95 -6.80
C TYR A 38 15.38 -8.18 -5.57
N ALA A 39 16.68 -7.89 -5.67
CA ALA A 39 17.60 -7.94 -4.54
C ALA A 39 17.45 -6.73 -3.59
N ALA A 40 17.02 -5.57 -4.12
CA ALA A 40 16.90 -4.33 -3.37
C ALA A 40 15.47 -4.10 -2.84
N ALA A 41 14.46 -4.54 -3.58
CA ALA A 41 13.05 -4.41 -3.24
C ALA A 41 12.27 -5.73 -3.50
N PRO A 42 12.63 -6.82 -2.79
CA PRO A 42 12.07 -8.16 -3.03
C PRO A 42 10.54 -8.22 -2.86
N LYS A 43 9.97 -7.61 -1.81
CA LYS A 43 8.50 -7.62 -1.59
C LYS A 43 7.80 -6.89 -2.72
N THR A 44 8.34 -5.75 -3.12
CA THR A 44 7.76 -4.92 -4.18
C THR A 44 7.78 -5.64 -5.52
N VAL A 45 8.92 -6.26 -5.88
CA VAL A 45 9.03 -7.04 -7.11
C VAL A 45 8.12 -8.26 -7.10
N ALA A 46 8.06 -9.01 -5.99
CA ALA A 46 7.16 -10.14 -5.85
C ALA A 46 5.69 -9.74 -5.95
N ASN A 47 5.31 -8.61 -5.36
CA ASN A 47 3.95 -8.06 -5.46
C ASN A 47 3.61 -7.73 -6.91
N PHE A 48 4.49 -6.98 -7.60
CA PHE A 48 4.29 -6.62 -9.00
C PHE A 48 4.12 -7.84 -9.90
N ILE A 49 4.99 -8.85 -9.79
CA ILE A 49 4.92 -10.06 -10.61
C ILE A 49 3.63 -10.83 -10.34
N THR A 50 3.31 -11.09 -9.07
CA THR A 50 2.16 -11.92 -8.71
C THR A 50 0.82 -11.27 -9.06
N LEU A 51 0.71 -9.94 -8.94
CA LEU A 51 -0.46 -9.19 -9.42
C LEU A 51 -0.52 -9.17 -10.95
N ALA A 52 0.60 -8.96 -11.65
CA ALA A 52 0.66 -8.97 -13.11
C ALA A 52 0.26 -10.32 -13.71
N GLN A 53 0.63 -11.43 -13.07
CA GLN A 53 0.28 -12.78 -13.52
C GLN A 53 -1.09 -13.27 -12.99
N GLY A 54 -1.66 -12.60 -11.99
CA GLY A 54 -2.88 -13.05 -11.31
C GLY A 54 -2.67 -14.26 -10.37
N THR A 55 -1.41 -14.57 -10.04
CA THR A 55 -1.07 -15.72 -9.18
C THR A 55 -1.34 -15.44 -7.70
N ARG A 56 -1.32 -14.16 -7.28
CA ARG A 56 -1.82 -13.72 -5.97
C ARG A 56 -3.24 -13.20 -6.09
N ALA A 57 -4.08 -13.59 -5.13
CA ALA A 57 -5.43 -13.06 -5.01
C ALA A 57 -5.41 -11.58 -4.63
N HIS A 58 -6.33 -10.80 -5.17
CA HIS A 58 -6.53 -9.39 -4.83
C HIS A 58 -8.02 -9.09 -4.74
N LEU A 59 -8.36 -7.99 -4.08
CA LEU A 59 -9.70 -7.40 -4.20
C LEU A 59 -9.79 -6.58 -5.48
N ASP A 60 -10.82 -6.85 -6.27
CA ASP A 60 -11.26 -5.93 -7.31
C ASP A 60 -11.87 -4.69 -6.62
N PRO A 61 -11.26 -3.51 -6.75
CA PRO A 61 -11.74 -2.29 -6.08
C PRO A 61 -13.10 -1.80 -6.61
N THR A 62 -13.54 -2.27 -7.78
CA THR A 62 -14.85 -1.92 -8.35
C THR A 62 -15.95 -2.83 -7.81
N SER A 63 -15.73 -4.14 -7.80
CA SER A 63 -16.74 -5.10 -7.36
C SER A 63 -16.64 -5.48 -5.88
N GLY A 64 -15.50 -5.23 -5.23
CA GLY A 64 -15.17 -5.69 -3.88
C GLY A 64 -15.07 -7.21 -3.75
N THR A 65 -14.90 -7.92 -4.87
CA THR A 65 -14.75 -9.38 -4.89
C THR A 65 -13.30 -9.80 -5.01
N LEU A 66 -13.00 -11.01 -4.54
CA LEU A 66 -11.69 -11.62 -4.73
C LEU A 66 -11.50 -12.01 -6.20
N SER A 67 -10.31 -11.72 -6.74
CA SER A 67 -9.95 -12.03 -8.12
C SER A 67 -8.51 -12.54 -8.23
N HIS A 68 -8.28 -13.33 -9.28
CA HIS A 68 -6.98 -13.83 -9.75
C HIS A 68 -6.72 -13.39 -11.20
N THR A 69 -7.45 -12.39 -11.70
CA THR A 69 -7.19 -11.84 -13.03
C THR A 69 -5.84 -11.10 -13.03
N PRO A 70 -5.07 -11.14 -14.12
CA PRO A 70 -3.92 -10.26 -14.32
C PRO A 70 -4.27 -8.78 -14.02
N TYR A 71 -3.77 -8.24 -12.90
CA TYR A 71 -4.27 -6.99 -12.31
C TYR A 71 -4.05 -5.77 -13.22
N TYR A 72 -2.91 -5.73 -13.91
CA TYR A 72 -2.51 -4.57 -14.71
C TYR A 72 -3.07 -4.57 -16.13
N VAL A 73 -3.67 -5.68 -16.60
CA VAL A 73 -4.15 -5.75 -17.99
C VAL A 73 -5.40 -4.89 -18.16
N GLY A 74 -5.33 -3.91 -19.05
CA GLY A 74 -6.38 -2.93 -19.29
C GLY A 74 -6.23 -1.64 -18.48
N GLU A 75 -5.31 -1.59 -17.51
CA GLU A 75 -5.08 -0.38 -16.70
C GLU A 75 -4.59 0.77 -17.56
N SER A 76 -5.24 1.92 -17.43
CA SER A 76 -4.81 3.16 -18.09
C SER A 76 -3.76 3.89 -17.27
N PHE A 77 -2.94 4.70 -17.94
CA PHE A 77 -2.08 5.67 -17.26
C PHE A 77 -2.92 6.88 -16.83
N PHE A 78 -3.68 6.73 -15.74
CA PHE A 78 -4.70 7.70 -15.33
C PHE A 78 -4.14 9.03 -14.85
N ARG A 79 -2.89 9.06 -14.36
CA ARG A 79 -2.21 10.28 -13.91
C ARG A 79 -0.86 10.41 -14.61
N VAL A 80 -0.79 11.33 -15.56
CA VAL A 80 0.45 11.72 -16.24
C VAL A 80 0.79 13.16 -15.88
N VAL A 81 1.94 13.35 -15.26
CA VAL A 81 2.54 14.67 -15.03
C VAL A 81 3.72 14.82 -15.98
N ASN A 82 3.78 15.94 -16.69
CA ASN A 82 4.82 16.22 -17.68
C ASN A 82 5.40 17.63 -17.45
N ASP A 83 5.94 17.86 -16.26
CA ASP A 83 6.66 19.09 -15.90
C ASP A 83 8.17 18.95 -16.18
N THR A 84 8.88 20.06 -16.27
CA THR A 84 10.35 20.07 -16.46
C THR A 84 11.15 19.37 -15.35
N THR A 85 10.65 19.39 -14.11
CA THR A 85 11.34 18.88 -12.91
C THR A 85 10.69 17.62 -12.33
N PHE A 86 9.45 17.33 -12.72
CA PHE A 86 8.68 16.21 -12.21
C PHE A 86 7.85 15.58 -13.33
N LYS A 87 8.27 14.38 -13.75
CA LYS A 87 7.57 13.60 -14.77
C LYS A 87 7.29 12.21 -14.26
N ILE A 88 6.00 11.92 -14.08
CA ILE A 88 5.53 10.57 -13.76
C ILE A 88 4.36 10.16 -14.65
N ALA A 89 4.29 8.88 -15.00
CA ALA A 89 3.13 8.25 -15.63
C ALA A 89 2.67 7.11 -14.71
N GLN A 90 1.57 7.33 -13.99
CA GLN A 90 1.05 6.46 -12.95
C GLN A 90 -0.13 5.63 -13.44
N THR A 91 -0.19 4.37 -13.01
CA THR A 91 -1.19 3.35 -13.39
C THR A 91 -1.38 2.32 -12.28
N GLY A 92 -2.24 1.31 -12.49
CA GLY A 92 -2.37 0.16 -11.60
C GLY A 92 -3.27 0.39 -10.40
N SER A 93 -4.37 1.14 -10.54
CA SER A 93 -5.32 1.36 -9.46
C SER A 93 -6.47 0.36 -9.43
N GLY A 94 -6.73 -0.36 -10.52
CA GLY A 94 -7.87 -1.26 -10.69
C GLY A 94 -9.19 -0.56 -10.97
N THR A 95 -9.22 0.78 -10.88
CA THR A 95 -10.41 1.63 -11.09
C THR A 95 -10.23 2.61 -12.25
N GLY A 96 -9.00 2.75 -12.77
CA GLY A 96 -8.66 3.80 -13.73
C GLY A 96 -8.62 5.21 -13.14
N THR A 97 -8.71 5.38 -11.82
CA THR A 97 -8.57 6.66 -11.11
C THR A 97 -7.46 6.59 -10.07
N ASN A 98 -7.06 7.74 -9.49
CA ASN A 98 -6.04 7.79 -8.42
C ASN A 98 -6.60 7.32 -7.06
N SER A 99 -7.36 6.23 -7.06
CA SER A 99 -8.04 5.62 -5.91
C SER A 99 -8.17 4.12 -6.14
N GLY A 100 -8.11 3.33 -5.08
CA GLY A 100 -8.17 1.87 -5.16
C GLY A 100 -6.80 1.21 -5.00
N GLY A 101 -6.80 -0.11 -5.11
CA GLY A 101 -5.65 -0.95 -4.83
C GLY A 101 -6.08 -2.41 -4.72
N PRO A 102 -5.15 -3.31 -4.39
CA PRO A 102 -5.36 -4.75 -4.46
C PRO A 102 -6.07 -5.32 -3.21
N GLY A 103 -6.57 -4.46 -2.32
CA GLY A 103 -7.20 -4.86 -1.06
C GLY A 103 -6.25 -5.05 0.13
N PHE A 104 -4.97 -4.75 -0.04
CA PHE A 104 -3.97 -4.82 1.03
C PHE A 104 -2.88 -3.77 0.81
N THR A 105 -2.08 -3.52 1.85
CA THR A 105 -0.86 -2.70 1.77
C THR A 105 0.38 -3.47 2.22
N PHE A 106 1.58 -3.00 1.88
CA PHE A 106 2.84 -3.57 2.38
C PHE A 106 3.92 -2.49 2.59
N PRO A 107 4.98 -2.80 3.36
CA PRO A 107 6.02 -1.83 3.72
C PRO A 107 6.80 -1.27 2.53
N ASP A 108 7.43 -0.11 2.74
CA ASP A 108 8.41 0.44 1.80
C ASP A 108 9.73 -0.35 1.83
N GLU A 109 10.47 -0.34 0.72
CA GLU A 109 11.80 -0.97 0.62
C GLU A 109 12.79 0.02 -0.01
N PHE A 110 13.57 0.70 0.83
CA PHE A 110 14.57 1.67 0.36
C PHE A 110 15.97 1.08 0.40
N ALA A 111 16.66 1.16 -0.74
CA ALA A 111 18.07 0.81 -0.84
C ALA A 111 18.91 2.07 -1.05
N PRO A 112 20.03 2.26 -0.32
CA PRO A 112 20.92 3.41 -0.50
C PRO A 112 21.45 3.57 -1.93
N SER A 113 21.50 2.47 -2.70
CA SER A 113 21.93 2.44 -4.10
C SER A 113 20.86 2.90 -5.09
N LEU A 114 19.59 3.03 -4.66
CA LEU A 114 18.48 3.44 -5.52
C LEU A 114 17.99 4.83 -5.13
N ARG A 115 18.13 5.78 -6.07
CA ARG A 115 17.69 7.18 -5.96
C ARG A 115 17.02 7.57 -7.27
N HIS A 116 15.94 8.35 -7.19
CA HIS A 116 15.07 8.67 -8.31
C HIS A 116 15.82 9.47 -9.38
N GLY A 117 16.12 8.79 -10.46
CA GLY A 117 16.64 9.34 -11.70
C GLY A 117 15.66 9.15 -12.87
N PRO A 118 16.08 9.55 -14.07
CA PRO A 118 15.29 9.35 -15.27
C PRO A 118 14.98 7.87 -15.51
N TYR A 119 13.77 7.58 -16.00
CA TYR A 119 13.38 6.26 -16.49
C TYR A 119 13.55 5.14 -15.45
N MET A 120 12.87 5.30 -14.32
CA MET A 120 12.75 4.32 -13.25
C MET A 120 11.28 3.95 -13.02
N LEU A 121 11.05 2.77 -12.47
CA LEU A 121 9.74 2.28 -12.03
C LEU A 121 9.68 2.26 -10.50
N SER A 122 8.65 2.89 -9.94
CA SER A 122 8.48 3.04 -8.50
C SER A 122 7.03 2.78 -8.07
N MET A 123 6.83 2.46 -6.80
CA MET A 123 5.49 2.33 -6.18
C MET A 123 4.91 3.70 -5.85
N ALA A 124 3.64 3.92 -6.20
CA ALA A 124 2.85 4.98 -5.58
C ALA A 124 2.32 4.49 -4.22
N ASN A 125 2.19 5.40 -3.26
CA ASN A 125 1.66 5.13 -1.93
C ASN A 125 0.87 6.36 -1.41
N SER A 126 0.16 6.17 -0.30
CA SER A 126 -0.61 7.20 0.42
C SER A 126 0.06 7.62 1.73
N GLY A 127 1.39 7.49 1.79
CA GLY A 127 2.20 7.65 3.00
C GLY A 127 3.08 6.42 3.26
N PRO A 128 3.94 6.51 4.28
CA PRO A 128 4.84 5.41 4.65
C PRO A 128 4.14 4.05 4.81
N ASN A 129 4.76 2.98 4.31
CA ASN A 129 4.31 1.59 4.40
C ASN A 129 2.87 1.34 3.89
N SER A 130 2.48 2.07 2.84
CA SER A 130 1.16 1.94 2.21
C SER A 130 1.24 1.55 0.72
N ASN A 131 2.29 0.82 0.33
CA ASN A 131 2.41 0.29 -1.03
C ASN A 131 1.27 -0.69 -1.32
N GLY A 132 0.67 -0.59 -2.50
CA GLY A 132 -0.41 -1.49 -2.95
C GLY A 132 -0.13 -2.02 -4.35
N SER A 133 -0.93 -1.61 -5.32
CA SER A 133 -0.75 -2.01 -6.73
C SER A 133 -0.32 -0.85 -7.63
N GLN A 134 -0.52 0.38 -7.20
CA GLN A 134 -0.28 1.55 -8.04
C GLN A 134 1.23 1.76 -8.24
N ILE A 135 1.63 1.91 -9.50
CA ILE A 135 3.01 2.07 -9.93
C ILE A 135 3.13 3.31 -10.80
N PHE A 136 4.32 3.89 -10.87
CA PHE A 136 4.60 4.98 -11.81
C PHE A 136 5.97 4.85 -12.47
N PHE A 137 6.00 5.24 -13.74
CA PHE A 137 7.24 5.40 -14.50
C PHE A 137 7.70 6.84 -14.41
N VAL A 138 8.97 7.06 -14.06
CA VAL A 138 9.61 8.37 -14.13
C VAL A 138 10.00 8.64 -15.58
N GLY A 139 9.68 9.84 -16.08
CA GLY A 139 10.11 10.28 -17.41
C GLY A 139 11.58 10.70 -17.43
N ASN A 140 11.93 11.62 -18.34
CA ASN A 140 13.30 12.14 -18.46
C ASN A 140 13.72 13.18 -17.39
N SER A 141 13.22 13.05 -16.15
CA SER A 141 13.45 13.97 -15.03
C SER A 141 14.16 13.29 -13.84
N THR A 142 14.57 14.06 -12.83
CA THR A 142 15.24 13.55 -11.61
C THR A 142 14.53 14.08 -10.36
N PRO A 143 13.40 13.49 -9.96
CA PRO A 143 12.59 13.98 -8.86
C PRO A 143 13.11 13.48 -7.51
N SER A 144 14.23 14.05 -7.04
CA SER A 144 14.89 13.61 -5.78
C SER A 144 14.03 13.78 -4.52
N HIS A 145 12.96 14.57 -4.58
CA HIS A 145 12.00 14.69 -3.47
C HIS A 145 11.15 13.42 -3.26
N LEU A 146 11.26 12.42 -4.15
CA LEU A 146 10.63 11.11 -4.01
C LEU A 146 11.56 10.07 -3.34
N ASP A 147 12.83 10.41 -3.13
CA ASP A 147 13.80 9.52 -2.49
C ASP A 147 13.40 9.19 -1.06
N ASP A 148 13.46 7.90 -0.73
CA ASP A 148 13.06 7.35 0.57
C ASP A 148 11.60 7.69 0.96
N VAL A 149 10.77 8.03 -0.05
CA VAL A 149 9.30 8.19 0.03
C VAL A 149 8.60 7.12 -0.81
N HIS A 150 9.13 6.80 -1.98
CA HIS A 150 8.58 5.81 -2.91
C HIS A 150 9.61 4.71 -3.21
N THR A 151 9.20 3.45 -3.06
CA THR A 151 10.08 2.30 -3.37
C THR A 151 10.39 2.27 -4.85
N ILE A 152 11.67 2.40 -5.21
CA ILE A 152 12.17 2.15 -6.57
C ILE A 152 12.40 0.66 -6.71
N PHE A 153 11.80 0.04 -7.72
CA PHE A 153 11.92 -1.42 -7.92
C PHE A 153 12.20 -1.84 -9.36
N GLY A 154 12.36 -0.88 -10.28
CA GLY A 154 12.75 -1.19 -11.65
C GLY A 154 13.52 -0.07 -12.35
N LEU A 155 14.40 -0.46 -13.26
CA LEU A 155 15.17 0.45 -14.12
C LEU A 155 14.79 0.19 -15.58
N ILE A 156 14.76 1.23 -16.42
CA ILE A 156 14.47 1.07 -17.85
C ILE A 156 15.77 1.20 -18.65
N PRO A 157 16.39 0.07 -19.07
CA PRO A 157 17.78 0.06 -19.52
C PRO A 157 17.96 0.58 -20.96
N ASP A 158 17.01 0.32 -21.86
CA ASP A 158 17.17 0.56 -23.29
C ASP A 158 16.44 1.81 -23.78
N SER A 159 16.95 2.40 -24.88
CA SER A 159 16.40 3.64 -25.44
C SER A 159 15.04 3.48 -26.11
N ALA A 160 14.67 2.27 -26.57
CA ALA A 160 13.38 2.04 -27.20
C ALA A 160 12.25 2.09 -26.16
N SER A 161 12.43 1.41 -25.03
CA SER A 161 11.53 1.46 -23.88
C SER A 161 11.39 2.89 -23.32
N ARG A 162 12.49 3.64 -23.22
CA ARG A 162 12.47 5.06 -22.80
C ARG A 162 11.67 5.94 -23.74
N ALA A 163 11.76 5.70 -25.06
CA ALA A 163 10.97 6.42 -26.05
C ALA A 163 9.46 6.14 -25.92
N VAL A 164 9.07 4.92 -25.52
CA VAL A 164 7.67 4.59 -25.23
C VAL A 164 7.18 5.33 -23.97
N ILE A 165 7.99 5.41 -22.92
CA ILE A 165 7.68 6.22 -21.73
C ILE A 165 7.47 7.69 -22.12
N ASP A 166 8.37 8.26 -22.91
CA ASP A 166 8.25 9.64 -23.40
C ASP A 166 6.98 9.83 -24.25
N ALA A 167 6.59 8.83 -25.05
CA ALA A 167 5.34 8.84 -25.81
C ALA A 167 4.10 8.81 -24.90
N ILE A 168 4.11 8.03 -23.81
CA ILE A 168 3.03 8.03 -22.80
C ILE A 168 2.92 9.41 -22.15
N HIS A 169 4.05 10.04 -21.78
CA HIS A 169 4.06 11.41 -21.26
C HIS A 169 3.50 12.44 -22.24
N ALA A 170 3.79 12.28 -23.53
CA ALA A 170 3.27 13.16 -24.58
C ALA A 170 1.78 12.94 -24.83
N ALA A 171 1.29 11.71 -24.72
CA ALA A 171 -0.12 11.37 -24.87
C ALA A 171 -0.99 11.88 -23.71
N GLY A 172 -0.41 12.02 -22.51
CA GLY A 172 -1.10 12.52 -21.32
C GLY A 172 -1.97 11.47 -20.64
N SER A 173 -2.74 11.90 -19.63
CA SER A 173 -3.59 11.00 -18.84
C SER A 173 -4.57 10.24 -19.72
N ASN A 174 -4.65 8.92 -19.50
CA ASN A 174 -5.48 7.97 -20.25
C ASN A 174 -5.13 7.85 -21.74
N GLY A 175 -4.00 8.39 -22.20
CA GLY A 175 -3.53 8.30 -23.58
C GLY A 175 -2.89 6.95 -23.95
N SER A 176 -2.66 6.07 -22.96
CA SER A 176 -2.17 4.71 -23.14
C SER A 176 -2.74 3.77 -22.08
N SER A 177 -2.72 2.48 -22.36
CA SER A 177 -3.04 1.42 -21.40
C SER A 177 -2.11 0.22 -21.55
N ILE A 178 -1.99 -0.57 -20.49
CA ILE A 178 -1.26 -1.83 -20.48
C ILE A 178 -2.12 -2.90 -21.15
N THR A 179 -1.54 -3.66 -22.09
CA THR A 179 -2.21 -4.73 -22.82
C THR A 179 -1.73 -6.12 -22.40
N ALA A 180 -0.49 -6.24 -21.94
CA ALA A 180 0.06 -7.45 -21.37
C ALA A 180 1.31 -7.15 -20.53
N ILE A 181 1.62 -8.03 -19.57
CA ILE A 181 2.92 -8.05 -18.89
C ILE A 181 3.45 -9.48 -18.92
N THR A 182 4.70 -9.64 -19.33
CA THR A 182 5.42 -10.92 -19.31
C THR A 182 6.77 -10.77 -18.63
N PHE A 183 7.38 -11.88 -18.23
CA PHE A 183 8.62 -11.86 -17.46
C PHE A 183 9.67 -12.77 -18.09
N GLU A 184 10.91 -12.31 -18.12
CA GLU A 184 12.10 -13.05 -18.56
C GLU A 184 13.10 -13.11 -17.39
N ARG A 185 13.65 -14.30 -17.12
CA ARG A 185 14.66 -14.55 -16.08
C ARG A 185 15.93 -15.01 -16.76
N THR A 186 17.02 -14.25 -16.64
CA THR A 186 18.22 -14.47 -17.47
C THR A 186 19.39 -15.12 -16.73
N ASP A 187 19.25 -15.35 -15.42
CA ASP A 187 20.27 -15.97 -14.57
C ASP A 187 19.66 -16.84 -13.46
N ALA A 188 20.52 -17.65 -12.79
CA ALA A 188 20.09 -18.59 -11.77
C ALA A 188 19.51 -17.95 -10.50
N ALA A 189 19.97 -16.76 -10.10
CA ALA A 189 19.41 -16.04 -8.96
C ALA A 189 18.04 -15.46 -9.30
N ALA A 190 17.88 -14.93 -10.52
CA ALA A 190 16.58 -14.52 -11.03
C ALA A 190 15.63 -15.73 -11.15
N GLU A 191 16.07 -16.89 -11.64
CA GLU A 191 15.27 -18.14 -11.67
C GLU A 191 14.87 -18.63 -10.28
N ALA A 192 15.76 -18.51 -9.29
CA ALA A 192 15.53 -18.95 -7.91
C ALA A 192 14.69 -17.97 -7.07
N PHE A 193 14.43 -16.76 -7.55
CA PHE A 193 13.61 -15.79 -6.83
C PHE A 193 12.17 -16.29 -6.67
N ASP A 194 11.77 -16.59 -5.43
CA ASP A 194 10.44 -17.07 -5.08
C ASP A 194 9.56 -15.91 -4.59
N GLU A 195 8.60 -15.50 -5.42
CA GLU A 195 7.68 -14.41 -5.09
C GLU A 195 6.79 -14.68 -3.87
N PHE A 196 6.56 -15.94 -3.53
CA PHE A 196 5.70 -16.32 -2.40
C PHE A 196 6.47 -16.40 -1.08
N ALA A 197 7.80 -16.46 -1.13
CA ALA A 197 8.66 -16.46 0.05
C ALA A 197 8.94 -15.06 0.63
N GLN A 198 8.41 -13.99 0.04
CA GLN A 198 8.75 -12.61 0.41
C GLN A 198 7.91 -12.03 1.56
N GLY A 199 7.01 -12.79 2.19
CA GLY A 199 6.24 -12.31 3.35
C GLY A 199 5.21 -11.21 3.00
N LEU A 200 4.68 -11.23 1.79
CA LEU A 200 3.59 -10.33 1.37
C LEU A 200 2.25 -10.76 1.99
N PRO A 201 1.30 -9.82 2.15
CA PRO A 201 -0.03 -10.14 2.66
C PRO A 201 -0.78 -11.15 1.78
N GLU A 202 -1.62 -11.96 2.42
CA GLU A 202 -2.47 -12.93 1.73
C GLU A 202 -3.94 -12.51 1.85
N VAL A 203 -4.62 -12.37 0.71
CA VAL A 203 -6.06 -12.07 0.65
C VAL A 203 -6.83 -13.35 0.41
N THR A 204 -7.75 -13.68 1.32
CA THR A 204 -8.55 -14.92 1.26
C THR A 204 -10.03 -14.64 1.46
N PRO A 205 -10.91 -15.49 0.91
CA PRO A 205 -12.32 -15.42 1.26
C PRO A 205 -12.50 -15.84 2.72
N ALA A 206 -13.36 -15.12 3.45
CA ALA A 206 -13.71 -15.46 4.81
C ALA A 206 -15.16 -15.92 4.91
N THR A 207 -15.41 -16.87 5.82
CA THR A 207 -16.77 -17.30 6.17
C THR A 207 -17.15 -16.76 7.54
N ALA A 208 -18.45 -16.54 7.75
CA ALA A 208 -18.97 -16.17 9.05
C ALA A 208 -20.39 -16.69 9.23
N THR A 209 -20.80 -16.84 10.48
CA THR A 209 -22.20 -17.11 10.85
C THR A 209 -22.84 -15.81 11.32
N LEU A 210 -24.07 -15.54 10.90
CA LEU A 210 -24.87 -14.44 11.44
C LEU A 210 -25.64 -14.94 12.67
N ALA A 211 -25.41 -14.34 13.83
CA ALA A 211 -26.24 -14.51 15.01
C ALA A 211 -27.24 -13.35 15.07
N VAL A 212 -28.53 -13.69 14.92
CA VAL A 212 -29.62 -12.71 14.91
C VAL A 212 -30.42 -12.87 16.19
N THR A 213 -30.44 -11.83 17.01
CA THR A 213 -31.33 -11.75 18.17
C THR A 213 -32.50 -10.82 17.82
N PRO A 214 -33.75 -11.34 17.69
CA PRO A 214 -34.89 -10.52 17.28
C PRO A 214 -35.14 -9.33 18.20
N GLY A 215 -35.17 -8.12 17.64
CA GLY A 215 -35.35 -6.88 18.40
C GLY A 215 -34.07 -6.31 19.00
N GLU A 216 -32.93 -6.97 18.79
CA GLU A 216 -31.59 -6.53 19.14
C GLU A 216 -30.70 -6.49 17.88
N ASN A 217 -29.39 -6.65 18.04
CA ASN A 217 -28.40 -6.55 16.97
C ASN A 217 -28.30 -7.82 16.12
N VAL A 218 -27.65 -7.66 14.96
CA VAL A 218 -27.11 -8.78 14.18
C VAL A 218 -25.60 -8.80 14.37
N ASP A 219 -25.11 -9.91 14.89
CA ASP A 219 -23.70 -10.15 15.09
C ASP A 219 -23.16 -11.07 14.01
N LEU A 220 -21.94 -10.80 13.57
CA LEU A 220 -21.19 -11.63 12.65
C LEU A 220 -20.09 -12.34 13.43
N LEU A 221 -20.08 -13.66 13.33
CA LEU A 221 -19.11 -14.53 14.00
C LEU A 221 -18.17 -15.10 12.93
N PRO A 222 -16.97 -14.50 12.75
CA PRO A 222 -16.00 -15.00 11.78
C PRO A 222 -15.63 -16.45 12.07
N SER A 223 -15.53 -17.26 11.03
CA SER A 223 -15.11 -18.66 11.12
C SER A 223 -13.96 -18.91 10.12
N PRO A 224 -12.73 -19.15 10.59
CA PRO A 224 -12.28 -19.06 12.00
C PRO A 224 -12.37 -17.62 12.56
N PRO A 225 -12.25 -17.39 13.88
CA PRO A 225 -12.15 -16.04 14.46
C PRO A 225 -11.05 -15.21 13.77
N LEU A 226 -11.20 -13.88 13.77
CA LEU A 226 -10.14 -13.00 13.24
C LEU A 226 -8.93 -13.08 14.16
N GLN A 227 -7.77 -13.46 13.63
CA GLN A 227 -6.55 -13.64 14.41
C GLN A 227 -5.74 -12.35 14.49
N PRO A 228 -4.81 -12.23 15.46
CA PRO A 228 -3.84 -11.14 15.50
C PRO A 228 -3.06 -11.01 14.19
N GLY A 229 -2.85 -9.77 13.74
CA GLY A 229 -2.24 -9.46 12.45
C GLY A 229 -3.16 -9.65 11.24
N GLU A 230 -4.45 -9.89 11.46
CA GLU A 230 -5.42 -10.03 10.38
C GLU A 230 -6.35 -8.82 10.28
N PHE A 231 -6.85 -8.62 9.06
CA PHE A 231 -7.85 -7.63 8.72
C PHE A 231 -9.08 -8.33 8.13
N LEU A 232 -10.26 -7.86 8.49
CA LEU A 232 -11.53 -8.29 7.93
C LEU A 232 -12.21 -7.11 7.24
N SER A 233 -12.48 -7.23 5.95
CA SER A 233 -13.30 -6.29 5.19
C SER A 233 -14.67 -6.92 4.94
N ILE A 234 -15.72 -6.21 5.33
CA ILE A 234 -17.11 -6.62 5.16
C ILE A 234 -17.82 -5.59 4.29
N GLN A 235 -18.32 -6.04 3.14
CA GLN A 235 -19.23 -5.27 2.32
C GLN A 235 -20.66 -5.77 2.50
N ARG A 236 -21.62 -4.85 2.37
CA ARG A 236 -23.05 -5.14 2.51
C ARG A 236 -23.81 -4.74 1.25
N SER A 237 -24.84 -5.53 0.94
CA SER A 237 -25.86 -5.19 -0.04
C SER A 237 -27.26 -5.52 0.50
N THR A 238 -28.28 -4.79 0.07
CA THR A 238 -29.68 -5.10 0.37
C THR A 238 -30.41 -5.73 -0.83
N ASP A 239 -29.81 -5.72 -2.02
CA ASP A 239 -30.44 -6.14 -3.28
C ASP A 239 -29.53 -6.98 -4.19
N LEU A 240 -28.32 -7.31 -3.74
CA LEU A 240 -27.24 -7.98 -4.48
C LEU A 240 -26.67 -7.18 -5.67
N ALA A 241 -27.24 -6.02 -6.00
CA ALA A 241 -26.83 -5.18 -7.12
C ALA A 241 -25.87 -4.08 -6.66
N VAL A 242 -26.19 -3.40 -5.55
CA VAL A 242 -25.37 -2.33 -4.99
C VAL A 242 -24.65 -2.84 -3.76
N TRP A 243 -23.32 -2.79 -3.80
CA TRP A 243 -22.44 -3.17 -2.70
C TRP A 243 -21.75 -1.92 -2.16
N ALA A 244 -21.65 -1.83 -0.84
CA ALA A 244 -20.94 -0.76 -0.16
C ALA A 244 -20.11 -1.32 0.98
N ASP A 245 -19.01 -0.64 1.30
CA ASP A 245 -18.24 -0.93 2.50
C ASP A 245 -19.13 -0.75 3.73
N HIS A 246 -19.13 -1.76 4.59
CA HIS A 246 -20.00 -1.81 5.76
C HIS A 246 -19.19 -1.76 7.04
N LEU A 247 -18.16 -2.61 7.13
CA LEU A 247 -17.29 -2.66 8.29
C LEU A 247 -15.90 -3.15 7.91
N SER A 248 -14.89 -2.55 8.53
CA SER A 248 -13.51 -2.98 8.46
C SER A 248 -13.01 -3.21 9.88
N LEU A 249 -12.39 -4.36 10.13
CA LEU A 249 -11.86 -4.71 11.44
C LEU A 249 -10.40 -5.12 11.31
N TYR A 250 -9.56 -4.61 12.20
CA TYR A 250 -8.17 -5.01 12.33
C TYR A 250 -7.96 -5.58 13.73
N ALA A 251 -7.30 -6.73 13.82
CA ALA A 251 -6.78 -7.24 15.08
C ALA A 251 -5.26 -7.04 15.07
N GLY A 252 -4.77 -6.19 15.97
CA GLY A 252 -3.34 -5.95 16.13
C GLY A 252 -2.60 -7.19 16.60
N PRO A 253 -1.25 -7.22 16.49
CA PRO A 253 -0.44 -8.38 16.83
C PRO A 253 -0.56 -8.86 18.29
N GLU A 254 -0.92 -7.93 19.19
CA GLU A 254 -1.08 -8.20 20.62
C GLU A 254 -2.54 -8.43 21.04
N ASP A 255 -3.50 -8.26 20.13
CA ASP A 255 -4.91 -8.40 20.46
C ASP A 255 -5.28 -9.87 20.69
N LEU A 256 -6.42 -10.09 21.35
CA LEU A 256 -7.03 -11.42 21.37
C LEU A 256 -7.79 -11.66 20.07
N PRO A 257 -7.96 -12.93 19.64
CA PRO A 257 -8.80 -13.23 18.49
C PRO A 257 -10.22 -12.66 18.63
N VAL A 258 -10.73 -12.05 17.55
CA VAL A 258 -12.08 -11.49 17.54
C VAL A 258 -13.08 -12.55 17.09
N GLU A 259 -13.86 -13.03 18.05
CA GLU A 259 -14.86 -14.09 17.83
C GLU A 259 -16.20 -13.57 17.31
N THR A 260 -16.56 -12.34 17.67
CA THR A 260 -17.86 -11.75 17.35
C THR A 260 -17.71 -10.27 17.08
N VAL A 261 -18.40 -9.78 16.06
CA VAL A 261 -18.45 -8.38 15.68
C VAL A 261 -19.90 -7.95 15.51
N GLN A 262 -20.31 -6.89 16.20
CA GLN A 262 -21.64 -6.33 15.98
C GLN A 262 -21.69 -5.68 14.60
N THR A 263 -22.58 -6.16 13.73
CA THR A 263 -22.68 -5.68 12.34
C THR A 263 -23.92 -4.85 12.07
N GLU A 264 -24.98 -4.99 12.85
CA GLU A 264 -26.18 -4.20 12.67
C GLU A 264 -26.65 -3.59 14.00
N SER A 265 -27.37 -2.48 13.86
CA SER A 265 -28.11 -1.79 14.93
C SER A 265 -29.40 -2.57 15.28
N PRO A 266 -30.09 -2.31 16.42
CA PRO A 266 -31.36 -2.96 16.79
C PRO A 266 -32.55 -2.79 15.80
N SER A 267 -32.31 -2.19 14.63
CA SER A 267 -33.26 -2.07 13.53
C SER A 267 -32.60 -2.44 12.20
N PRO A 268 -32.22 -3.73 11.99
CA PRO A 268 -31.57 -4.16 10.77
C PRO A 268 -32.52 -4.02 9.56
N PRO A 269 -31.99 -3.98 8.32
CA PRO A 269 -32.82 -4.04 7.12
C PRO A 269 -33.67 -5.32 7.08
N SER A 270 -34.73 -5.32 6.28
CA SER A 270 -35.53 -6.53 6.04
C SER A 270 -34.75 -7.64 5.33
N GLN A 271 -33.67 -7.30 4.62
CA GLN A 271 -32.75 -8.22 3.99
C GLN A 271 -31.35 -7.61 3.90
N ALA A 272 -30.32 -8.42 4.12
CA ALA A 272 -28.92 -8.05 3.93
C ALA A 272 -28.13 -9.24 3.37
N PHE A 273 -27.12 -8.92 2.57
CA PHE A 273 -26.13 -9.84 2.03
C PHE A 273 -24.75 -9.29 2.35
N TYR A 274 -23.81 -10.17 2.66
CA TYR A 274 -22.47 -9.79 3.06
C TYR A 274 -21.42 -10.46 2.17
N ARG A 275 -20.37 -9.72 1.85
CA ARG A 275 -19.10 -10.24 1.31
C ARG A 275 -18.04 -9.99 2.36
N ILE A 276 -17.26 -11.02 2.65
CA ILE A 276 -16.27 -10.98 3.72
C ILE A 276 -14.94 -11.42 3.14
N THR A 277 -13.96 -10.54 3.26
CA THR A 277 -12.59 -10.78 2.82
C THR A 277 -11.68 -10.67 4.01
N ARG A 278 -10.72 -11.59 4.09
CA ARG A 278 -9.66 -11.58 5.09
C ARG A 278 -8.35 -11.24 4.44
N VAL A 279 -7.54 -10.43 5.13
CA VAL A 279 -6.15 -10.22 4.79
C VAL A 279 -5.30 -10.60 5.98
N THR A 280 -4.34 -11.49 5.76
CA THR A 280 -3.37 -11.88 6.79
C THR A 280 -2.05 -11.19 6.49
N TYR A 281 -1.52 -10.46 7.49
CA TYR A 281 -0.26 -9.73 7.40
C TYR A 281 0.80 -10.45 8.24
N PRO A 282 1.77 -11.15 7.63
CA PRO A 282 2.76 -11.96 8.37
C PRO A 282 3.63 -11.16 9.34
N GLU A 283 3.79 -9.85 9.08
CA GLU A 283 4.67 -8.95 9.83
C GLU A 283 3.91 -7.70 10.29
N ALA A 284 2.62 -7.82 10.63
CA ALA A 284 1.88 -6.72 11.22
C ALA A 284 2.60 -6.16 12.46
N LEU A 285 2.65 -4.84 12.59
CA LEU A 285 3.37 -4.12 13.65
C LEU A 285 2.46 -3.22 14.47
N ALA A 286 1.48 -2.56 13.86
CA ALA A 286 0.69 -1.58 14.59
C ALA A 286 -0.23 -2.27 15.60
N PRO A 287 -0.30 -1.77 16.85
CA PRO A 287 -1.20 -2.34 17.85
C PRO A 287 -2.66 -2.03 17.52
N GLY A 288 -3.59 -2.85 18.01
CA GLY A 288 -5.02 -2.55 17.88
C GLY A 288 -5.49 -1.42 18.80
N SER A 289 -4.72 -1.13 19.85
CA SER A 289 -5.03 -0.10 20.85
C SER A 289 -3.78 0.63 21.34
N LEU A 290 -3.96 1.89 21.71
CA LEU A 290 -2.94 2.74 22.35
C LEU A 290 -2.95 2.64 23.89
N ALA A 291 -3.76 1.75 24.48
CA ALA A 291 -3.88 1.62 25.92
C ALA A 291 -2.53 1.33 26.61
N ASN A 292 -2.21 2.13 27.64
CA ASN A 292 -0.95 2.06 28.39
C ASN A 292 0.30 2.14 27.49
N ARG A 293 0.30 3.05 26.53
CA ARG A 293 1.45 3.29 25.66
C ARG A 293 1.91 4.74 25.70
N THR A 294 3.16 4.95 25.33
CA THR A 294 3.74 6.28 25.12
C THR A 294 4.14 6.44 23.66
N LEU A 295 3.52 7.39 22.96
CA LEU A 295 3.87 7.78 21.60
C LEU A 295 4.74 9.04 21.65
N VAL A 296 5.95 8.97 21.10
CA VAL A 296 6.82 10.14 20.91
C VAL A 296 6.87 10.46 19.42
N VAL A 297 6.47 11.68 19.07
CA VAL A 297 6.45 12.19 17.70
C VAL A 297 7.44 13.32 17.58
N LEU A 298 8.52 13.14 16.81
CA LEU A 298 9.44 14.22 16.52
C LEU A 298 8.81 15.20 15.53
N LEU A 299 8.92 16.49 15.80
CA LEU A 299 8.45 17.50 14.86
C LEU A 299 9.39 17.61 13.65
N PRO A 300 8.85 17.87 12.45
CA PRO A 300 9.66 18.10 11.26
C PRO A 300 10.59 19.30 11.43
N ASP A 301 11.83 19.17 10.95
CA ASP A 301 12.85 20.24 10.91
C ASP A 301 13.22 20.90 12.26
N THR A 302 12.89 20.27 13.39
CA THR A 302 13.27 20.75 14.73
C THR A 302 13.82 19.62 15.61
N SER A 303 14.29 19.97 16.80
CA SER A 303 14.59 19.01 17.87
C SER A 303 13.42 18.78 18.83
N ASP A 304 12.25 19.35 18.51
CA ASP A 304 11.09 19.29 19.39
C ASP A 304 10.27 18.02 19.18
N SER A 305 9.53 17.62 20.21
CA SER A 305 8.64 16.47 20.16
C SER A 305 7.31 16.73 20.83
N VAL A 306 6.30 15.98 20.39
CA VAL A 306 5.04 15.77 21.10
C VAL A 306 5.07 14.37 21.69
N THR A 307 4.93 14.27 23.00
CA THR A 307 4.85 13.00 23.73
C THR A 307 3.43 12.80 24.25
N LEU A 308 2.78 11.74 23.81
CA LEU A 308 1.45 11.33 24.26
C LEU A 308 1.59 10.12 25.17
N THR A 309 1.15 10.23 26.42
CA THR A 309 1.11 9.09 27.35
C THR A 309 -0.33 8.70 27.55
N PHE A 310 -0.73 7.56 26.99
CA PHE A 310 -2.11 7.08 27.00
C PHE A 310 -2.43 6.33 28.29
N ASP A 311 -3.66 6.50 28.77
CA ASP A 311 -4.17 5.76 29.92
C ASP A 311 -4.59 4.31 29.54
N ALA A 312 -5.18 3.59 30.49
CA ALA A 312 -5.59 2.21 30.30
C ALA A 312 -6.72 2.02 29.28
N THR A 313 -7.39 3.08 28.84
CA THR A 313 -8.41 2.99 27.78
C THR A 313 -7.83 3.28 26.40
N GLY A 314 -6.66 3.92 26.32
CA GLY A 314 -6.04 4.33 25.06
C GLY A 314 -6.68 5.55 24.41
N THR A 315 -7.70 6.14 25.05
CA THR A 315 -8.47 7.27 24.53
C THR A 315 -8.31 8.54 25.37
N GLY A 316 -7.64 8.45 26.51
CA GLY A 316 -7.27 9.57 27.38
C GLY A 316 -5.77 9.52 27.70
N GLY A 317 -5.31 10.50 28.50
CA GLY A 317 -3.90 10.59 28.87
C GLY A 317 -3.35 12.01 28.90
N THR A 318 -2.02 12.12 28.87
CA THR A 318 -1.30 13.39 28.86
C THR A 318 -0.66 13.66 27.49
N CYS A 319 -0.41 14.94 27.23
CA CYS A 319 0.26 15.43 26.03
C CYS A 319 1.31 16.46 26.45
N ASP A 320 2.58 16.14 26.25
CA ASP A 320 3.72 17.01 26.57
C ASP A 320 4.38 17.51 25.28
N TYR A 321 4.67 18.80 25.22
CA TYR A 321 5.28 19.45 24.05
C TYR A 321 6.54 20.22 24.45
N THR A 322 7.69 19.84 23.88
CA THR A 322 9.00 20.40 24.26
C THR A 322 9.21 21.82 23.75
N GLY A 323 8.70 22.16 22.57
CA GLY A 323 8.99 23.44 21.91
C GLY A 323 8.49 24.67 22.65
N SER A 324 7.42 24.53 23.45
CA SER A 324 6.96 25.58 24.38
C SER A 324 7.00 25.17 25.85
N ASN A 325 7.58 24.02 26.20
CA ASN A 325 7.55 23.44 27.54
C ASN A 325 6.14 23.45 28.15
N THR A 326 5.15 23.07 27.34
CA THR A 326 3.74 23.03 27.72
C THR A 326 3.24 21.61 27.79
N SER A 327 2.47 21.32 28.82
CA SER A 327 1.84 20.03 29.07
C SER A 327 0.32 20.19 29.10
N GLY A 328 -0.41 19.20 28.62
CA GLY A 328 -1.88 19.21 28.56
C GLY A 328 -2.48 17.83 28.78
N THR A 329 -3.80 17.77 28.82
CA THR A 329 -4.56 16.52 28.92
C THR A 329 -5.22 16.24 27.58
N LEU A 330 -5.21 14.98 27.14
CA LEU A 330 -5.93 14.54 25.95
C LEU A 330 -7.44 14.71 26.17
N THR A 331 -8.09 15.41 25.24
CA THR A 331 -9.54 15.68 25.28
C THR A 331 -10.29 14.97 24.17
N TYR A 332 -9.58 14.54 23.13
CA TYR A 332 -10.09 13.76 22.02
C TYR A 332 -8.96 12.89 21.47
N VAL A 333 -9.26 11.63 21.21
CA VAL A 333 -8.39 10.66 20.55
C VAL A 333 -9.24 9.84 19.60
N ASP A 334 -8.85 9.81 18.34
CA ASP A 334 -9.43 8.98 17.30
C ASP A 334 -8.28 8.23 16.62
N TYR A 335 -8.27 6.92 16.84
CA TYR A 335 -7.19 6.03 16.47
C TYR A 335 -7.70 4.98 15.48
N ALA A 336 -7.16 5.01 14.28
CA ALA A 336 -7.45 4.05 13.23
C ALA A 336 -6.16 3.30 12.85
N PRO A 337 -5.91 2.11 13.41
CA PRO A 337 -4.76 1.30 13.05
C PRO A 337 -4.92 0.61 11.70
N SER A 338 -3.79 0.23 11.12
CA SER A 338 -3.62 -0.65 9.97
C SER A 338 -2.43 -1.58 10.24
N ALA A 339 -2.19 -2.60 9.42
CA ALA A 339 -1.13 -3.57 9.69
C ALA A 339 0.25 -2.96 10.01
N TYR A 340 0.66 -1.92 9.28
CA TYR A 340 1.99 -1.30 9.41
C TYR A 340 1.96 0.15 9.87
N GLY A 341 0.81 0.66 10.30
CA GLY A 341 0.69 2.08 10.61
C GLY A 341 -0.62 2.49 11.25
N MET A 342 -0.85 3.80 11.31
CA MET A 342 -1.99 4.39 12.00
C MET A 342 -2.37 5.75 11.42
N SER A 343 -3.66 6.09 11.50
CA SER A 343 -4.10 7.48 11.58
C SER A 343 -4.47 7.77 13.03
N LEU A 344 -3.94 8.87 13.56
CA LEU A 344 -4.23 9.34 14.91
C LEU A 344 -4.59 10.81 14.87
N VAL A 345 -5.87 11.12 15.10
CA VAL A 345 -6.33 12.49 15.32
C VAL A 345 -6.52 12.70 16.81
N PHE A 346 -5.91 13.74 17.37
CA PHE A 346 -6.08 14.04 18.78
C PHE A 346 -6.19 15.54 19.06
N SER A 347 -6.76 15.87 20.20
CA SER A 347 -6.77 17.22 20.77
C SER A 347 -6.33 17.18 22.23
N SER A 348 -5.67 18.24 22.67
CA SER A 348 -5.33 18.43 24.08
C SER A 348 -5.69 19.83 24.56
N THR A 349 -5.62 20.06 25.87
CA THR A 349 -5.94 21.37 26.46
C THR A 349 -5.04 22.51 26.00
N ASN A 350 -3.81 22.22 25.54
CA ASN A 350 -2.78 23.22 25.27
C ASN A 350 -2.10 23.08 23.90
N VAL A 351 -2.44 22.06 23.11
CA VAL A 351 -1.93 21.86 21.75
C VAL A 351 -3.11 21.92 20.79
N ILE A 352 -2.92 22.58 19.64
CA ILE A 352 -3.90 22.55 18.56
C ILE A 352 -4.20 21.10 18.14
N PRO A 353 -5.37 20.79 17.58
CA PRO A 353 -5.61 19.46 17.07
C PRO A 353 -4.55 19.07 16.03
N LEU A 354 -4.02 17.85 16.18
CA LEU A 354 -3.02 17.27 15.30
C LEU A 354 -3.57 15.97 14.71
N ASN A 355 -3.17 15.69 13.47
CA ASN A 355 -3.40 14.43 12.79
C ASN A 355 -2.05 13.85 12.38
N ILE A 356 -1.77 12.65 12.86
CA ILE A 356 -0.56 11.89 12.58
C ILE A 356 -0.94 10.74 11.64
N LEU A 357 -0.37 10.74 10.45
CA LEU A 357 -0.36 9.58 9.58
C LEU A 357 0.96 8.86 9.80
N GLY A 358 0.95 7.87 10.69
CA GLY A 358 2.12 7.15 11.17
C GLY A 358 2.27 5.77 10.52
N SER A 359 3.50 5.29 10.53
CA SER A 359 3.88 3.93 10.16
C SER A 359 4.90 3.40 11.16
N PHE A 360 5.00 2.09 11.27
CA PHE A 360 6.01 1.38 12.02
C PHE A 360 6.85 0.56 11.04
N ASP A 361 8.16 0.75 11.10
CA ASP A 361 9.13 0.10 10.22
C ASP A 361 9.80 -1.09 10.92
N SER A 362 9.88 -1.07 12.26
CA SER A 362 10.49 -2.13 13.06
C SER A 362 10.07 -2.07 14.53
N GLU A 363 10.40 -3.13 15.26
CA GLU A 363 10.30 -3.19 16.72
C GLU A 363 11.67 -3.55 17.33
N THR A 364 12.05 -2.88 18.41
CA THR A 364 13.26 -3.20 19.18
C THR A 364 12.98 -3.05 20.65
N ASP A 365 13.21 -4.11 21.43
CA ASP A 365 13.00 -4.15 22.88
C ASP A 365 11.62 -3.63 23.33
N GLY A 366 10.55 -4.01 22.61
CA GLY A 366 9.18 -3.59 22.91
C GLY A 366 8.85 -2.14 22.51
N THR A 367 9.74 -1.49 21.75
CA THR A 367 9.51 -0.15 21.19
C THR A 367 9.38 -0.25 19.68
N LEU A 368 8.22 0.14 19.17
CA LEU A 368 7.99 0.32 17.74
C LEU A 368 8.66 1.61 17.28
N ILE A 369 9.36 1.54 16.15
CA ILE A 369 10.08 2.65 15.54
C ILE A 369 9.51 2.86 14.14
N GLY A 370 9.24 4.11 13.76
CA GLY A 370 8.82 4.38 12.39
C GLY A 370 8.77 5.85 12.02
N ARG A 371 7.91 6.16 11.05
CA ARG A 371 7.84 7.47 10.37
C ARG A 371 6.43 8.00 10.36
N HIS A 372 6.27 9.32 10.34
CA HIS A 372 4.97 9.98 10.15
C HIS A 372 5.00 11.12 9.14
N SER A 373 3.81 11.42 8.63
CA SER A 373 3.44 12.75 8.15
C SER A 373 2.53 13.43 9.18
N LEU A 374 2.87 14.65 9.56
CA LEU A 374 2.16 15.41 10.59
C LEU A 374 1.30 16.50 9.95
N TYR A 375 0.08 16.67 10.45
CA TYR A 375 -0.84 17.71 10.01
C TYR A 375 -1.39 18.49 11.20
N GLY A 376 -1.45 19.80 11.06
CA GLY A 376 -2.06 20.70 12.04
C GLY A 376 -3.41 21.21 11.56
N TRP A 377 -4.37 21.33 12.48
CA TRP A 377 -5.67 21.91 12.19
C TRP A 377 -5.60 23.44 12.24
N SER A 378 -5.85 24.10 11.11
CA SER A 378 -5.93 25.56 11.03
C SER A 378 -6.90 25.99 9.92
N ASN A 379 -7.58 27.13 10.08
CA ASN A 379 -8.51 27.66 9.08
C ASN A 379 -9.56 26.64 8.58
N SER A 380 -10.06 25.79 9.48
CA SER A 380 -11.01 24.71 9.18
C SER A 380 -10.49 23.66 8.18
N ALA A 381 -9.17 23.47 8.11
CA ALA A 381 -8.53 22.48 7.26
C ALA A 381 -7.29 21.85 7.94
N TRP A 382 -7.00 20.61 7.56
CA TRP A 382 -5.72 19.97 7.87
C TRP A 382 -4.64 20.49 6.92
N THR A 383 -3.55 20.99 7.49
CA THR A 383 -2.38 21.47 6.72
C THR A 383 -1.17 20.64 7.09
N SER A 384 -0.42 20.16 6.10
CA SER A 384 0.81 19.42 6.34
C SER A 384 1.83 20.29 7.08
N LEU A 385 2.40 19.75 8.14
CA LEU A 385 3.51 20.32 8.91
C LEU A 385 4.85 19.67 8.53
N GLY A 386 4.86 18.62 7.71
CA GLY A 386 6.03 17.88 7.28
C GLY A 386 6.05 16.43 7.75
N SER A 387 7.18 15.75 7.57
CA SER A 387 7.39 14.35 7.95
C SER A 387 8.61 14.18 8.86
N SER A 388 8.55 13.22 9.78
CA SER A 388 9.67 12.89 10.67
C SER A 388 9.52 11.45 11.22
N THR A 389 10.20 11.13 12.31
CA THR A 389 10.15 9.82 12.97
C THR A 389 9.26 9.83 14.20
N LEU A 390 8.82 8.64 14.60
CA LEU A 390 8.05 8.39 15.80
C LEU A 390 8.53 7.12 16.49
N THR A 391 8.26 7.01 17.80
CA THR A 391 8.37 5.77 18.55
C THR A 391 7.12 5.52 19.39
N LEU A 392 6.76 4.25 19.57
CA LEU A 392 5.66 3.82 20.42
C LEU A 392 6.13 2.69 21.35
N SER A 393 6.03 2.89 22.66
CA SER A 393 6.41 1.89 23.67
C SER A 393 5.28 1.65 24.67
N HIS A 394 5.39 0.56 25.44
CA HIS A 394 4.63 0.40 26.69
C HIS A 394 5.08 1.35 27.79
#